data_AF-A0A2R7NL77-F1
#
_entry.id   AF-A0A2R7NL77-F1
#
_cell.length_a   1.000
_cell.length_b   1.000
_cell.length_c   1.000
_cell.angle_alpha   90.00
_cell.angle_beta   90.00
_cell.angle_gamma   90.00
#
_symmetry.space_group_name_H-M   'P 1'
#
loop_
_entity.id
_entity.type
_entity.pdbx_description
1 polymer ?
#
loop_
_entity_poly.entity_id
_entity_poly.type
_entity_poly.pdbx_seq_one_letter_code
_entity_poly.pdbx_strand_id
1 'polypeptide(L)'
;GIAAMALALGVAIDSNVLINERIREELREGVSPQAAIHAGYERAWATILDSNVTTLIAGLALLAFGSGPVRGFAVVHCIGILTSMFSAVFFSRGLVNLWYGRKKKLKSVAIGQVWKPESDSAVAKTN
;
A
#
# COMPACT_ATOMS: atom_id res chain seq x y z
N GLY A 1 -20.46 -17.80 -0.11
CA GLY A 1 -20.18 -17.11 1.17
C GLY A 1 -18.77 -17.36 1.64
N ILE A 2 -18.50 -18.48 2.31
CA ILE A 2 -17.18 -18.77 2.92
C ILE A 2 -16.02 -18.74 1.92
N ALA A 3 -16.21 -19.27 0.70
CA ALA A 3 -15.21 -19.18 -0.36
C ALA A 3 -14.86 -17.73 -0.75
N ALA A 4 -15.82 -16.80 -0.71
CA ALA A 4 -15.55 -15.38 -0.99
C ALA A 4 -14.73 -14.73 0.13
N MET A 5 -14.96 -15.15 1.38
CA MET A 5 -14.14 -14.71 2.51
C MET A 5 -12.70 -15.24 2.41
N ALA A 6 -12.53 -16.50 2.01
CA ALA A 6 -11.22 -17.08 1.76
C ALA A 6 -10.48 -16.36 0.62
N LEU A 7 -11.18 -16.01 -0.47
CA LEU A 7 -10.61 -15.20 -1.55
C LEU A 7 -10.19 -13.81 -1.05
N ALA A 8 -11.02 -13.13 -0.25
CA ALA A 8 -10.69 -11.83 0.30
C ALA A 8 -9.43 -11.89 1.19
N LEU A 9 -9.28 -12.95 1.98
CA LEU A 9 -8.06 -13.23 2.75
C LEU A 9 -6.85 -13.42 1.85
N GLY A 10 -6.98 -14.19 0.76
CA GLY A 10 -5.89 -14.40 -0.20
C GLY A 10 -5.42 -13.11 -0.86
N VAL A 11 -6.34 -12.27 -1.33
CA VAL A 11 -6.03 -10.97 -1.93
C VAL A 11 -5.37 -10.03 -0.93
N ALA A 12 -5.78 -10.06 0.34
CA ALA A 12 -5.16 -9.25 1.39
C ALA A 12 -3.71 -9.69 1.69
N ILE A 13 -3.45 -11.00 1.73
CA ILE A 13 -2.11 -11.56 1.95
C ILE A 13 -1.19 -11.20 0.77
N ASP A 14 -1.67 -11.38 -0.47
CA ASP A 14 -0.95 -11.04 -1.70
C ASP A 14 -0.53 -9.56 -1.71
N SER A 15 -1.47 -8.67 -1.38
CA SER A 15 -1.23 -7.22 -1.28
C SER A 15 -0.12 -6.88 -0.27
N ASN A 16 -0.10 -7.57 0.89
CA ASN A 16 0.91 -7.32 1.91
C ASN A 16 2.31 -7.81 1.49
N VAL A 17 2.37 -8.97 0.83
CA VAL A 17 3.62 -9.50 0.25
C VAL A 17 4.15 -8.56 -0.84
N LEU A 18 3.28 -8.05 -1.71
CA LEU A 18 3.65 -7.11 -2.77
C LEU A 18 4.26 -5.81 -2.22
N ILE A 19 3.64 -5.22 -1.19
CA ILE A 19 4.18 -4.02 -0.53
C ILE A 19 5.57 -4.31 0.04
N ASN A 20 5.72 -5.43 0.75
CA ASN A 20 6.99 -5.79 1.38
C ASN A 20 8.10 -6.03 0.35
N GLU A 21 7.78 -6.71 -0.76
CA GLU A 21 8.76 -6.94 -1.82
C GLU A 21 9.11 -5.64 -2.53
N ARG A 22 8.15 -4.73 -2.77
CA ARG A 22 8.45 -3.44 -3.40
C ARG A 22 9.33 -2.56 -2.51
N ILE A 23 9.09 -2.53 -1.20
CA ILE A 23 9.97 -1.83 -0.25
C ILE A 23 11.37 -2.45 -0.28
N ARG A 24 11.47 -3.79 -0.32
CA ARG A 24 12.74 -4.51 -0.40
C ARG A 24 13.51 -4.21 -1.69
N GLU A 25 12.81 -4.05 -2.80
CA GLU A 25 13.36 -3.68 -4.10
C GLU A 25 13.99 -2.28 -4.04
N GLU A 26 13.28 -1.29 -3.50
CA GLU A 26 13.79 0.08 -3.38
C GLU A 26 14.98 0.19 -2.42
N LEU A 27 14.99 -0.61 -1.35
CA LEU A 27 16.14 -0.71 -0.45
C LEU A 27 17.37 -1.29 -1.16
N ARG A 28 17.17 -2.26 -2.07
CA ARG A 28 18.26 -2.84 -2.87
C ARG A 28 18.82 -1.87 -3.89
N GLU A 29 18.00 -0.94 -4.38
CA GLU A 29 18.43 0.16 -5.26
C GLU A 29 19.18 1.28 -4.50
N GLY A 30 19.38 1.14 -3.19
CA GLY A 30 20.15 2.08 -2.36
C GLY A 30 19.34 3.29 -1.89
N VAL A 31 18.01 3.27 -2.05
CA VAL A 31 17.13 4.32 -1.56
C VAL A 31 17.12 4.31 -0.03
N SER A 32 17.20 5.50 0.59
CA SER A 32 17.15 5.61 2.05
C SER A 32 15.88 4.94 2.61
N PRO A 33 15.93 4.28 3.78
CA PRO A 33 14.81 3.45 4.25
C PRO A 33 13.46 4.17 4.35
N GLN A 34 13.45 5.45 4.73
CA GLN A 34 12.24 6.25 4.80
C GLN A 34 11.67 6.56 3.41
N ALA A 35 12.53 6.88 2.44
CA ALA A 35 12.10 7.11 1.06
C ALA A 35 11.68 5.81 0.37
N ALA A 36 12.34 4.68 0.66
CA ALA A 36 11.99 3.37 0.15
C ALA A 36 10.61 2.90 0.63
N ILE A 37 10.28 3.12 1.91
CA ILE A 37 8.95 2.84 2.45
C ILE A 37 7.89 3.68 1.74
N HIS A 38 8.12 5.00 1.61
CA HIS A 38 7.15 5.89 0.97
C HIS A 38 6.92 5.55 -0.50
N ALA A 39 7.99 5.42 -1.27
CA ALA A 39 7.93 5.13 -2.69
C ALA A 39 7.45 3.69 -2.95
N GLY A 40 7.77 2.75 -2.07
CA GLY A 40 7.26 1.38 -2.11
C GLY A 40 5.74 1.35 -1.89
N TYR A 41 5.24 2.07 -0.89
CA TYR A 41 3.81 2.19 -0.61
C TYR A 41 3.05 2.84 -1.77
N GLU A 42 3.58 3.91 -2.34
CA GLU A 42 2.90 4.66 -3.42
C GLU A 42 2.69 3.81 -4.68
N ARG A 43 3.73 3.08 -5.10
CA ARG A 43 3.61 2.16 -6.25
C ARG A 43 2.75 0.94 -5.94
N ALA A 44 2.98 0.29 -4.81
CA ALA A 44 2.22 -0.91 -4.44
C ALA A 44 0.73 -0.59 -4.27
N TRP A 45 0.39 0.59 -3.76
CA TRP A 45 -0.99 1.05 -3.62
C TRP A 45 -1.73 1.11 -4.96
N ALA A 46 -1.10 1.67 -6.00
CA ALA A 46 -1.70 1.74 -7.33
C ALA A 46 -1.98 0.34 -7.89
N THR A 47 -1.03 -0.59 -7.77
CA THR A 47 -1.20 -1.98 -8.20
C THR A 47 -2.30 -2.72 -7.43
N ILE A 48 -2.35 -2.55 -6.10
CA ILE A 48 -3.37 -3.17 -5.25
C ILE A 48 -4.77 -2.65 -5.61
N LEU A 49 -4.88 -1.34 -5.87
CA LEU A 49 -6.15 -0.74 -6.27
C LEU A 49 -6.62 -1.32 -7.61
N ASP A 50 -5.74 -1.41 -8.60
CA ASP A 50 -6.07 -1.93 -9.93
C ASP A 50 -6.47 -3.42 -9.90
N SER A 51 -5.77 -4.22 -9.10
CA SER A 51 -6.13 -5.62 -8.84
C SER A 51 -7.52 -5.77 -8.19
N ASN A 52 -7.86 -4.92 -7.21
CA ASN A 52 -9.19 -4.92 -6.58
C ASN A 52 -10.30 -4.44 -7.55
N VAL A 53 -10.01 -3.49 -8.43
CA VAL A 53 -10.94 -3.05 -9.47
C VAL A 53 -11.20 -4.15 -10.49
N THR A 54 -10.15 -4.82 -10.96
CA THR A 54 -10.27 -5.92 -11.93
C THR A 54 -11.07 -7.09 -11.36
N THR A 55 -10.80 -7.45 -10.10
CA THR A 55 -11.57 -8.50 -9.41
C THR A 55 -13.03 -8.09 -9.15
N LEU A 56 -13.30 -6.80 -8.90
CA LEU A 56 -14.67 -6.29 -8.83
C LEU A 56 -15.41 -6.44 -10.16
N ILE A 57 -14.76 -6.15 -11.29
CA ILE A 57 -15.37 -6.33 -12.62
C ILE A 57 -15.74 -7.81 -12.83
N ALA A 58 -14.85 -8.74 -12.47
CA ALA A 58 -15.15 -10.16 -12.50
C ALA A 58 -16.33 -10.51 -11.57
N GLY A 59 -16.36 -9.95 -10.35
CA GLY A 59 -17.47 -10.09 -9.41
C GLY A 59 -18.81 -9.62 -9.98
N LEU A 60 -18.83 -8.48 -10.69
CA LEU A 60 -20.03 -7.96 -11.35
C LEU A 60 -20.49 -8.86 -12.50
N ALA A 61 -19.56 -9.39 -13.30
CA ALA A 61 -19.88 -10.36 -14.33
C ALA A 61 -20.50 -11.64 -13.72
N LEU A 62 -19.94 -12.15 -12.62
CA LEU A 62 -20.49 -13.28 -11.88
C LEU A 62 -21.86 -12.97 -11.26
N LEU A 63 -22.13 -11.72 -10.88
CA LEU A 63 -23.43 -11.31 -10.35
C LEU A 63 -24.50 -11.24 -11.47
N ALA A 64 -24.12 -10.76 -12.65
CA ALA A 64 -25.01 -10.60 -13.80
C ALA A 64 -25.32 -11.94 -14.49
N PHE A 65 -24.30 -12.78 -14.68
CA PHE A 65 -24.41 -14.02 -15.45
C PHE A 65 -24.36 -15.30 -14.58
N GLY A 66 -23.93 -15.21 -13.33
CA GLY A 66 -23.84 -16.36 -12.43
C GLY A 66 -25.19 -16.78 -11.84
N SER A 67 -25.29 -18.07 -11.54
CA SER A 67 -26.49 -18.69 -10.95
C SER A 67 -26.14 -19.54 -9.73
N GLY A 68 -27.15 -19.84 -8.91
CA GLY A 68 -27.02 -20.71 -7.74
C GLY A 68 -25.92 -20.26 -6.77
N PRO A 69 -25.01 -21.18 -6.34
CA PRO A 69 -23.93 -20.86 -5.41
C PRO A 69 -22.97 -19.76 -5.88
N VAL A 70 -22.74 -19.64 -7.19
CA VAL A 70 -21.81 -18.65 -7.77
C VAL A 70 -22.33 -17.23 -7.58
N ARG A 71 -23.64 -17.01 -7.72
CA ARG A 71 -24.26 -15.71 -7.45
C ARG A 71 -24.14 -15.32 -5.98
N GLY A 72 -24.30 -16.28 -5.06
CA GLY A 72 -24.10 -16.07 -3.63
C GLY A 72 -22.63 -15.79 -3.25
N PHE A 73 -21.67 -16.34 -4.01
CA PHE A 73 -20.27 -15.95 -3.91
C PHE A 73 -20.04 -14.51 -4.40
N ALA A 74 -20.58 -14.17 -5.57
CA ALA A 74 -20.43 -12.85 -6.19
C ALA A 74 -20.96 -11.72 -5.32
N VAL A 75 -22.12 -11.90 -4.67
CA VAL A 75 -22.69 -10.90 -3.75
C VAL A 75 -21.74 -10.60 -2.59
N VAL A 76 -21.26 -11.64 -1.89
CA VAL A 76 -20.36 -11.46 -0.75
C VAL A 76 -19.02 -10.85 -1.19
N HIS A 77 -18.50 -11.27 -2.34
CA HIS A 77 -17.25 -10.74 -2.90
C HIS A 77 -17.38 -9.25 -3.27
N CYS A 78 -18.44 -8.86 -3.97
CA CYS A 78 -18.68 -7.46 -4.36
C CYS A 78 -18.86 -6.56 -3.14
N ILE A 79 -19.65 -6.97 -2.15
CA ILE A 79 -19.83 -6.21 -0.91
C ILE A 79 -18.51 -6.04 -0.16
N GLY A 80 -17.68 -7.09 -0.11
CA GLY A 80 -16.36 -7.06 0.52
C GLY A 80 -15.43 -6.03 -0.13
N ILE A 81 -15.29 -6.09 -1.46
CA ILE A 81 -14.43 -5.14 -2.20
C ILE A 81 -14.99 -3.71 -2.10
N LEU A 82 -16.29 -3.52 -2.28
CA LEU A 82 -16.89 -2.18 -2.20
C LEU A 82 -16.69 -1.54 -0.82
N THR A 83 -16.88 -2.32 0.26
CA THR A 83 -16.65 -1.83 1.62
C THR A 83 -15.18 -1.49 1.85
N SER A 84 -14.27 -2.32 1.34
CA SER A 84 -12.82 -2.08 1.41
C SER A 84 -12.40 -0.83 0.63
N MET A 85 -12.84 -0.69 -0.62
CA MET A 85 -12.53 0.47 -1.47
C MET A 85 -13.17 1.75 -0.92
N PHE A 86 -14.40 1.69 -0.44
CA PHE A 86 -15.04 2.81 0.23
C PHE A 86 -14.24 3.22 1.46
N SER A 87 -13.88 2.26 2.32
CA SER A 87 -13.01 2.51 3.47
C SER A 87 -11.69 3.12 3.01
N ALA A 88 -11.02 2.57 2.00
CA ALA A 88 -9.79 3.14 1.48
C ALA A 88 -9.94 4.57 0.94
N VAL A 89 -10.97 4.89 0.16
CA VAL A 89 -11.13 6.25 -0.40
C VAL A 89 -11.51 7.25 0.68
N PHE A 90 -12.46 6.92 1.56
CA PHE A 90 -12.95 7.81 2.62
C PHE A 90 -11.98 7.89 3.80
N PHE A 91 -11.38 6.77 4.20
CA PHE A 91 -10.38 6.71 5.26
C PHE A 91 -9.01 7.20 4.80
N SER A 92 -8.55 6.91 3.58
CA SER A 92 -7.26 7.45 3.10
C SER A 92 -7.35 8.96 2.92
N ARG A 93 -8.44 9.50 2.34
CA ARG A 93 -8.65 10.95 2.27
C ARG A 93 -8.90 11.56 3.64
N GLY A 94 -9.65 10.88 4.51
CA GLY A 94 -9.91 11.32 5.89
C GLY A 94 -8.66 11.32 6.75
N LEU A 95 -7.81 10.30 6.66
CA LEU A 95 -6.56 10.16 7.39
C LEU A 95 -5.51 11.13 6.83
N VAL A 96 -5.37 11.27 5.51
CA VAL A 96 -4.49 12.27 4.91
C VAL A 96 -4.97 13.69 5.27
N ASN A 97 -6.26 14.00 5.20
CA ASN A 97 -6.75 15.33 5.58
C ASN A 97 -6.70 15.58 7.10
N LEU A 98 -6.90 14.56 7.95
CA LEU A 98 -6.80 14.67 9.40
C LEU A 98 -5.34 14.82 9.85
N TRP A 99 -4.42 14.09 9.22
CA TRP A 99 -3.02 14.01 9.61
C TRP A 99 -2.14 15.06 8.92
N TYR A 100 -2.40 15.38 7.64
CA TYR A 100 -1.71 16.44 6.88
C TYR A 100 -2.49 17.75 6.78
N GLY A 101 -3.83 17.75 6.80
CA GLY A 101 -4.63 18.98 6.71
C GLY A 101 -4.55 19.88 7.95
N ARG A 102 -3.94 19.41 9.05
CA ARG A 102 -3.75 20.18 10.29
C ARG A 102 -2.30 20.46 10.71
N LYS A 103 -1.27 20.10 9.91
CA LYS A 103 0.13 20.39 10.28
C LYS A 103 0.87 21.29 9.29
N LYS A 104 0.71 22.61 9.47
CA LYS A 104 1.77 23.57 9.17
C LYS A 104 2.92 23.32 10.17
N LYS A 105 4.02 22.70 9.70
CA LYS A 105 5.34 22.55 10.38
C LYS A 105 5.48 21.37 11.35
N LEU A 106 6.25 20.35 10.95
CA LEU A 106 6.96 19.45 11.85
C LEU A 106 8.47 19.69 11.67
N LYS A 107 9.16 20.04 12.77
CA LYS A 107 10.56 20.51 12.77
C LYS A 107 11.61 19.45 13.15
N SER A 108 11.24 18.25 13.59
CA SER A 108 12.20 17.19 13.92
C SER A 108 11.49 15.85 14.15
N VAL A 109 12.14 14.76 13.76
CA VAL A 109 11.85 13.39 14.21
C VAL A 109 13.17 12.80 14.72
N ALA A 110 13.14 12.21 15.92
CA ALA A 110 14.26 11.51 16.51
C ALA A 110 14.47 10.16 15.80
N ILE A 111 15.17 10.18 14.68
CA ILE A 111 15.74 8.98 14.08
C ILE A 111 17.15 8.81 14.66
N GLY A 112 17.42 7.60 15.15
CA GLY A 112 18.69 7.19 15.75
C GLY A 112 19.91 7.55 14.91
N GLN A 113 21.03 7.69 15.63
CA GLN A 113 22.36 8.12 15.19
C GLN A 113 22.63 7.90 13.69
N VAL A 114 22.41 8.94 12.88
CA VAL A 114 22.84 8.99 11.49
C VAL A 114 24.36 9.16 11.51
N TRP A 115 25.08 8.06 11.38
CA TRP A 115 26.52 8.11 11.11
C TRP A 115 26.74 8.78 9.75
N LYS A 116 27.55 9.84 9.77
CA LYS A 116 27.93 10.63 8.60
C LYS A 116 29.41 10.35 8.34
N PRO A 117 29.80 9.77 7.20
CA PRO A 117 31.21 9.56 6.89
C PRO A 117 31.90 10.93 6.79
N GLU A 118 33.00 11.07 7.51
CA GLU A 118 33.83 12.27 7.49
C GLU A 118 34.39 12.45 6.09
N SER A 119 33.92 13.49 5.40
CA SER A 119 34.43 13.90 4.10
C SER A 119 35.86 14.40 4.26
N ASP A 120 36.82 13.55 3.91
CA ASP A 120 38.03 13.78 3.13
C ASP A 120 38.47 15.24 2.90
N SER A 121 38.62 16.01 3.98
CA SER A 121 39.12 17.39 3.97
C SER A 121 40.27 17.60 4.98
N ALA A 122 40.86 16.50 5.46
CA ALA A 122 42.09 16.49 6.24
C ALA A 122 43.38 16.40 5.39
N VAL A 123 43.30 16.37 4.05
CA VAL A 123 44.48 16.25 3.17
C VAL A 123 45.02 17.62 2.69
N ALA A 124 44.37 18.74 3.03
CA ALA A 124 44.82 20.09 2.65
C ALA A 124 45.70 20.80 3.72
N LYS A 125 46.22 20.07 4.71
CA LYS A 125 47.20 20.60 5.68
C LYS A 125 48.47 19.74 5.75
N THR A 126 49.08 19.54 4.59
CA THR A 126 50.50 19.19 4.47
C THR A 126 51.01 19.82 3.19
N ASN A 127 51.52 21.05 3.34
CA ASN A 127 52.68 21.63 2.66
C ASN A 127 52.87 23.06 3.21
#